data_AF-A0A1Q9P1P0-F1
#
_entry.id   AF-A0A1Q9P1P0-F1
#
_cell.length_a   1.000
_cell.length_b   1.000
_cell.length_c   1.000
_cell.angle_alpha   90.00
_cell.angle_beta   90.00
_cell.angle_gamma   90.00
#
_symmetry.space_group_name_H-M   'P 1'
#
loop_
_entity.id
_entity.type
_entity.pdbx_description
1 polymer ?
#
loop_
_entity_poly.entity_id
_entity_poly.type
_entity_poly.pdbx_seq_one_letter_code
_entity_poly.pdbx_strand_id
1 'polypeptide(L)'
;MSKKVKKSTISEFVTQVYVIHRTGMVILSRKYADSCIESDPQLVGGLIAAIMTVTSSTASNVTSCIGAEDGRHKLLEFTTTCSRWIISEADDFVVTVLVPNTSPLLEKINLISRVAEQILETYLLYKQFTIQTEETVEDDNDEQIELGNTIDNFVSDVIKEFSGQILDFSKEGSIDHYEFPVDTM
;
A
#
# COMPACT_ATOMS: atom_id res chain seq x y z
N MET A 1 18.52 34.51 14.28
CA MET A 1 17.19 33.87 14.18
C MET A 1 17.39 32.44 13.72
N SER A 2 17.28 31.47 14.64
CA SER A 2 17.36 30.05 14.28
C SER A 2 16.05 29.69 13.58
N LYS A 3 16.08 29.38 12.29
CA LYS A 3 14.91 28.80 11.60
C LYS A 3 14.64 27.48 12.30
N LYS A 4 13.52 27.36 13.02
CA LYS A 4 12.99 26.05 13.43
C LYS A 4 12.79 25.26 12.14
N VAL A 5 13.67 24.30 11.88
CA VAL A 5 13.44 23.30 10.82
C VAL A 5 12.21 22.53 11.28
N LYS A 6 11.08 22.73 10.60
CA LYS A 6 9.89 21.90 10.82
C LYS A 6 10.33 20.49 10.44
N LYS A 7 10.38 19.58 11.41
CA LYS A 7 10.58 18.16 11.11
C LYS A 7 9.34 17.70 10.36
N SER A 8 9.52 17.27 9.12
CA SER A 8 8.45 16.61 8.38
C SER A 8 8.30 15.18 8.89
N THR A 9 7.07 14.67 8.88
CA THR A 9 6.71 13.31 9.32
C THR A 9 6.17 12.53 8.13
N ILE A 10 6.23 11.20 8.16
CA ILE A 10 5.70 10.34 7.09
C ILE A 10 4.23 10.66 6.81
N SER A 11 3.46 10.94 7.86
CA SER A 11 2.03 11.30 7.81
C SER A 11 1.69 12.52 6.94
N GLU A 12 2.63 13.44 6.72
CA GLU A 12 2.44 14.57 5.79
C GLU A 12 2.42 14.13 4.32
N PHE A 13 2.99 12.95 4.04
CA PHE A 13 3.20 12.44 2.70
C PHE A 13 2.38 11.20 2.37
N VAL A 14 2.21 10.29 3.33
CA VAL A 14 1.48 9.03 3.22
C VAL A 14 0.64 8.84 4.47
N THR A 15 -0.65 8.60 4.30
CA THR A 15 -1.57 8.38 5.43
C THR A 15 -1.56 6.94 5.89
N GLN A 16 -1.59 6.00 4.94
CA GLN A 16 -1.73 4.57 5.24
C GLN A 16 -1.32 3.73 4.05
N VAL A 17 -0.88 2.50 4.31
CA VAL A 17 -0.55 1.48 3.31
C VAL A 17 -1.33 0.22 3.64
N TYR A 18 -1.90 -0.41 2.62
CA TYR A 18 -2.58 -1.70 2.73
C TYR A 18 -1.92 -2.73 1.83
N VAL A 19 -1.79 -3.95 2.33
CA VAL A 19 -1.55 -5.16 1.52
C VAL A 19 -2.83 -5.99 1.56
N ILE A 20 -3.39 -6.28 0.40
CA ILE A 20 -4.75 -6.82 0.25
C ILE A 20 -4.68 -8.03 -0.68
N HIS A 21 -5.31 -9.13 -0.29
CA HIS A 21 -5.55 -10.25 -1.19
C HIS A 21 -6.71 -9.93 -2.14
N ARG A 22 -6.71 -10.46 -3.36
CA ARG A 22 -7.75 -10.24 -4.39
C ARG A 22 -9.19 -10.54 -3.95
N THR A 23 -9.36 -11.32 -2.88
CA THR A 23 -10.68 -11.59 -2.27
C THR A 23 -11.22 -10.40 -1.50
N GLY A 24 -10.42 -9.37 -1.28
CA GLY A 24 -10.75 -8.19 -0.47
C GLY A 24 -10.36 -8.32 0.99
N MET A 25 -9.67 -9.38 1.38
CA MET A 25 -9.11 -9.47 2.73
C MET A 25 -7.84 -8.60 2.81
N VAL A 26 -7.79 -7.72 3.81
CA VAL A 26 -6.56 -7.00 4.15
C VAL A 26 -5.66 -7.89 4.97
N ILE A 27 -4.39 -8.00 4.60
CA ILE A 27 -3.37 -8.80 5.29
C ILE A 27 -2.53 -7.92 6.22
N LEU A 28 -2.26 -6.69 5.76
CA LEU A 28 -1.46 -5.70 6.48
C LEU A 28 -2.10 -4.33 6.28
N SER A 29 -2.19 -3.59 7.38
CA SER A 29 -2.60 -2.19 7.41
C SER A 29 -1.59 -1.38 8.23
N ARG A 30 -0.75 -0.60 7.54
CA ARG A 30 0.23 0.31 8.17
C ARG A 30 -0.31 1.72 8.13
N LYS A 31 -0.77 2.23 9.28
CA LYS A 31 -1.38 3.55 9.40
C LYS A 31 -0.39 4.55 9.97
N TYR A 32 -0.16 5.68 9.30
CA TYR A 32 0.70 6.79 9.78
C TYR A 32 -0.10 7.98 10.32
N ALA A 33 -1.32 8.17 9.82
CA ALA A 33 -2.24 9.21 10.30
C ALA A 33 -3.69 8.79 10.11
N ASP A 34 -4.60 9.48 10.80
CA ASP A 34 -6.03 9.38 10.53
C ASP A 34 -6.34 9.94 9.14
N SER A 35 -7.13 9.20 8.37
CA SER A 35 -7.64 9.62 7.08
C SER A 35 -9.10 10.07 7.20
N CYS A 36 -9.67 10.70 6.18
CA CYS A 36 -11.12 10.97 6.18
C CYS A 36 -11.96 9.70 6.07
N ILE A 37 -11.33 8.57 5.72
CA ILE A 37 -11.93 7.24 5.72
C ILE A 37 -11.45 6.60 7.03
N GLU A 38 -12.22 6.83 8.08
CA GLU A 38 -12.12 6.08 9.33
C GLU A 38 -13.02 4.85 9.18
N SER A 39 -12.45 3.78 8.63
CA SER A 39 -13.17 2.55 8.36
C SER A 39 -12.30 1.36 8.72
N ASP A 40 -12.95 0.29 9.16
CA ASP A 40 -12.32 -1.01 9.36
C ASP A 40 -11.49 -1.37 8.10
N PRO A 41 -10.19 -1.68 8.23
CA PRO A 41 -9.36 -2.10 7.11
C PRO A 41 -10.01 -3.18 6.25
N GLN A 42 -10.76 -4.13 6.82
CA GLN A 42 -11.41 -5.18 6.04
C GLN A 42 -12.51 -4.64 5.11
N LEU A 43 -13.22 -3.57 5.51
CA LEU A 43 -14.18 -2.90 4.63
C LEU A 43 -13.47 -2.20 3.47
N VAL A 44 -12.30 -1.61 3.74
CA VAL A 44 -11.45 -1.01 2.70
C VAL A 44 -10.97 -2.08 1.72
N GLY A 45 -10.53 -3.23 2.20
CA GLY A 45 -10.13 -4.36 1.36
C GLY A 45 -11.27 -4.83 0.45
N GLY A 46 -12.48 -5.01 1.01
CA GLY A 46 -13.66 -5.37 0.23
C GLY A 46 -14.03 -4.33 -0.84
N LEU A 47 -13.91 -3.04 -0.51
CA LEU A 47 -14.11 -1.95 -1.47
C LEU A 47 -13.10 -2.04 -2.63
N ILE A 48 -11.81 -2.19 -2.33
CA ILE A 48 -10.76 -2.28 -3.36
C ILE A 48 -11.00 -3.48 -4.27
N ALA A 49 -11.27 -4.66 -3.72
CA ALA A 49 -11.58 -5.85 -4.50
C ALA A 49 -12.82 -5.66 -5.39
N ALA A 50 -13.87 -5.01 -4.89
CA ALA A 50 -15.05 -4.70 -5.67
C ALA A 50 -14.75 -3.74 -6.84
N ILE A 51 -14.00 -2.65 -6.59
CA ILE A 51 -13.60 -1.71 -7.65
C ILE A 51 -12.77 -2.46 -8.71
N MET A 52 -11.79 -3.26 -8.30
CA MET A 52 -10.94 -4.02 -9.22
C MET A 52 -11.73 -5.04 -10.05
N THR A 53 -12.74 -5.68 -9.45
CA THR A 53 -13.65 -6.59 -10.16
C THR A 53 -14.47 -5.84 -11.22
N VAL A 54 -14.93 -4.63 -10.91
CA VAL A 54 -15.68 -3.79 -11.88
C VAL A 54 -14.76 -3.30 -12.99
N THR A 55 -13.57 -2.79 -12.66
CA THR A 55 -12.64 -2.25 -13.66
C THR A 55 -12.13 -3.35 -14.61
N SER A 56 -11.91 -4.57 -14.11
CA SER A 56 -11.53 -5.72 -14.95
C SER A 56 -12.68 -6.26 -15.81
N SER A 57 -13.93 -6.22 -15.33
CA SER A 57 -15.11 -6.70 -16.09
C SER A 57 -15.65 -5.72 -17.14
N THR A 58 -15.39 -4.42 -16.99
CA THR A 58 -15.83 -3.37 -17.94
C THR A 58 -15.00 -3.36 -19.24
N ALA A 59 -13.95 -4.19 -19.32
CA ALA A 59 -13.04 -4.33 -20.46
C ALA A 59 -13.68 -4.80 -21.79
N SER A 60 -14.97 -5.17 -21.79
CA SER A 60 -15.65 -5.64 -23.01
C SER A 60 -16.26 -4.53 -23.88
N ASN A 61 -16.43 -3.30 -23.39
CA ASN A 61 -17.28 -2.30 -24.05
C ASN A 61 -16.73 -0.86 -24.21
N VAL A 62 -15.44 -0.57 -23.96
CA VAL A 62 -14.91 0.81 -24.07
C VAL A 62 -13.66 0.92 -24.95
N THR A 63 -13.76 1.77 -25.97
CA THR A 63 -12.85 1.92 -27.11
C THR A 63 -11.70 2.93 -26.95
N SER A 64 -11.23 3.30 -25.74
CA SER A 64 -10.28 4.44 -25.69
C SER A 64 -9.28 4.59 -24.52
N CYS A 65 -8.98 3.58 -23.70
CA CYS A 65 -7.83 3.73 -22.79
C CYS A 65 -6.52 3.34 -23.49
N ILE A 66 -5.47 4.12 -23.26
CA ILE A 66 -4.10 3.75 -23.66
C ILE A 66 -3.79 2.42 -22.96
N GLY A 67 -3.45 1.38 -23.73
CA GLY A 67 -3.28 0.01 -23.24
C GLY A 67 -4.49 -0.92 -23.47
N ALA A 68 -5.61 -0.46 -24.01
CA ALA A 68 -6.78 -1.33 -24.27
C ALA A 68 -6.47 -2.58 -25.12
N GLU A 69 -5.44 -2.52 -25.97
CA GLU A 69 -5.04 -3.62 -26.86
C GLU A 69 -4.26 -4.74 -26.15
N ASP A 70 -3.73 -4.53 -24.94
CA ASP A 70 -3.05 -5.57 -24.16
C ASP A 70 -4.01 -6.45 -23.34
N GLY A 71 -5.31 -6.13 -23.36
CA GLY A 71 -6.36 -6.85 -22.66
C GLY A 71 -6.31 -6.72 -21.14
N ARG A 72 -5.51 -5.80 -20.59
CA ARG A 72 -5.31 -5.63 -19.14
C ARG A 72 -5.45 -4.16 -18.74
N HIS A 73 -6.69 -3.69 -18.66
CA HIS A 73 -6.97 -2.44 -17.95
C HIS A 73 -6.71 -2.61 -16.46
N LYS A 74 -5.59 -2.06 -15.97
CA LYS A 74 -5.24 -2.06 -14.56
C LYS A 74 -5.75 -0.79 -13.87
N LEU A 75 -6.30 -0.95 -12.67
CA LEU A 75 -6.61 0.19 -11.82
C LEU A 75 -5.31 0.67 -11.17
N LEU A 76 -4.76 1.79 -11.66
CA LEU A 76 -3.51 2.36 -11.14
C LEU A 76 -3.73 3.35 -10.00
N GLU A 77 -4.84 4.09 -10.07
CA GLU A 77 -5.19 5.07 -9.05
C GLU A 77 -6.68 5.39 -9.02
N PHE A 78 -7.15 5.84 -7.86
CA PHE A 78 -8.40 6.60 -7.76
C PHE A 78 -8.27 7.69 -6.70
N THR A 79 -9.14 8.70 -6.75
CA THR A 79 -9.08 9.84 -5.83
C THR A 79 -10.40 9.95 -5.06
N THR A 80 -10.28 10.15 -3.75
CA THR A 80 -11.38 10.54 -2.86
C THR A 80 -11.22 12.01 -2.47
N THR A 81 -12.14 12.55 -1.69
CA THR A 81 -12.12 13.95 -1.27
C THR A 81 -10.88 14.31 -0.45
N CYS A 82 -10.31 13.39 0.33
CA CYS A 82 -9.15 13.67 1.18
C CYS A 82 -7.85 13.00 0.75
N SER A 83 -7.91 11.96 -0.10
CA SER A 83 -6.72 11.20 -0.45
C SER A 83 -6.75 10.70 -1.89
N ARG A 84 -5.57 10.54 -2.45
CA ARG A 84 -5.33 9.75 -3.65
C ARG A 84 -4.82 8.38 -3.26
N TRP A 85 -5.38 7.36 -3.92
CA TRP A 85 -5.12 5.96 -3.67
C TRP A 85 -4.29 5.45 -4.84
N ILE A 86 -3.04 5.12 -4.57
CA ILE A 86 -2.10 4.59 -5.56
C ILE A 86 -2.08 3.08 -5.42
N ILE A 87 -2.30 2.37 -6.51
CA ILE A 87 -2.54 0.93 -6.51
C ILE A 87 -1.50 0.24 -7.37
N SER A 88 -0.93 -0.83 -6.83
CA SER A 88 -0.12 -1.80 -7.56
C SER A 88 -0.72 -3.19 -7.36
N GLU A 89 -0.78 -3.99 -8.43
CA GLU A 89 -1.35 -5.34 -8.42
C GLU A 89 -0.47 -6.34 -9.17
N ALA A 90 -0.33 -7.53 -8.57
CA ALA A 90 0.40 -8.67 -9.13
C ALA A 90 -0.09 -9.96 -8.47
N ASP A 91 -0.23 -11.00 -9.29
CA ASP A 91 -0.81 -12.29 -8.89
C ASP A 91 -2.16 -12.11 -8.17
N ASP A 92 -2.27 -12.62 -6.94
CA ASP A 92 -3.47 -12.53 -6.12
C ASP A 92 -3.41 -11.39 -5.09
N PHE A 93 -2.46 -10.46 -5.22
CA PHE A 93 -2.19 -9.42 -4.22
C PHE A 93 -2.21 -8.01 -4.80
N VAL A 94 -2.61 -7.08 -3.94
CA VAL A 94 -2.81 -5.68 -4.25
C VAL A 94 -2.21 -4.86 -3.12
N VAL A 95 -1.34 -3.92 -3.46
CA VAL A 95 -0.84 -2.90 -2.53
C VAL A 95 -1.52 -1.58 -2.84
N THR A 96 -2.01 -0.93 -1.80
CA THR A 96 -2.65 0.38 -1.90
C THR A 96 -1.97 1.35 -0.97
N VAL A 97 -1.48 2.47 -1.51
CA VAL A 97 -0.85 3.57 -0.76
C VAL A 97 -1.79 4.77 -0.78
N LEU A 98 -2.21 5.21 0.41
CA LEU A 98 -3.07 6.38 0.60
C LEU A 98 -2.20 7.60 0.81
N VAL A 99 -2.34 8.55 -0.10
CA VAL A 99 -1.60 9.80 -0.12
C VAL A 99 -2.58 10.95 0.17
N PRO A 100 -2.38 11.79 1.20
CA PRO A 100 -3.23 12.96 1.41
C PRO A 100 -3.27 13.83 0.15
N ASN A 101 -4.42 14.40 -0.19
CA ASN A 101 -4.53 15.33 -1.33
C ASN A 101 -3.67 16.61 -1.16
N THR A 102 -3.24 16.89 0.08
CA THR A 102 -2.31 17.98 0.43
C THR A 102 -0.84 17.56 0.34
N SER A 103 -0.54 16.30 0.06
CA SER A 103 0.82 15.78 0.03
C SER A 103 1.57 16.33 -1.17
N PRO A 104 2.79 16.87 -0.98
CA PRO A 104 3.61 17.32 -2.09
C PRO A 104 4.14 16.15 -2.95
N LEU A 105 4.08 14.90 -2.48
CA LEU A 105 4.44 13.72 -3.31
C LEU A 105 3.55 13.57 -4.55
N LEU A 106 2.34 14.14 -4.52
CA LEU A 106 1.43 14.08 -5.67
C LEU A 106 1.96 14.83 -6.91
N GLU A 107 2.93 15.73 -6.74
CA GLU A 107 3.63 16.38 -7.86
C GLU A 107 4.54 15.40 -8.63
N LYS A 108 4.92 14.27 -8.03
CA LYS A 108 5.77 13.23 -8.63
C LYS A 108 5.16 11.86 -8.44
N ILE A 109 4.00 11.63 -9.05
CA ILE A 109 3.21 10.41 -8.86
C ILE A 109 3.97 9.11 -9.16
N ASN A 110 4.86 9.12 -10.15
CA ASN A 110 5.69 7.96 -10.48
C ASN A 110 6.59 7.51 -9.32
N LEU A 111 6.99 8.42 -8.41
CA LEU A 111 7.78 8.06 -7.24
C LEU A 111 6.96 7.29 -6.21
N ILE A 112 5.70 7.67 -5.99
CA ILE A 112 4.84 6.96 -5.04
C ILE A 112 4.32 5.64 -5.62
N SER A 113 4.11 5.54 -6.93
CA SER A 113 3.82 4.27 -7.60
C SER A 113 4.94 3.24 -7.37
N ARG A 114 6.21 3.67 -7.42
CA ARG A 114 7.36 2.82 -7.08
C ARG A 114 7.31 2.27 -5.66
N VAL A 115 6.78 3.03 -4.69
CA VAL A 115 6.59 2.51 -3.31
C VAL A 115 5.63 1.33 -3.31
N ALA A 116 4.47 1.48 -3.96
CA ALA A 116 3.47 0.42 -4.03
C ALA A 116 4.03 -0.83 -4.74
N GLU A 117 4.79 -0.65 -5.81
CA GLU A 117 5.49 -1.73 -6.52
C GLU A 117 6.54 -2.43 -5.64
N GLN A 118 7.42 -1.68 -4.97
CA GLN A 118 8.46 -2.24 -4.11
C GLN A 118 7.90 -3.04 -2.94
N ILE A 119 6.82 -2.54 -2.32
CA ILE A 119 6.13 -3.26 -1.23
C ILE A 119 5.55 -4.56 -1.76
N LEU A 120 4.91 -4.52 -2.93
CA LEU A 120 4.29 -5.70 -3.54
C LEU A 120 5.34 -6.75 -3.92
N GLU A 121 6.43 -6.36 -4.58
CA GLU A 121 7.53 -7.26 -4.94
C GLU A 121 8.17 -7.89 -3.70
N THR A 122 8.43 -7.09 -2.67
CA THR A 122 8.99 -7.58 -1.41
C THR A 122 8.04 -8.57 -0.72
N TYR A 123 6.75 -8.28 -0.72
CA TYR A 123 5.73 -9.15 -0.15
C TYR A 123 5.62 -10.49 -0.90
N LEU A 124 5.66 -10.46 -2.24
CA LEU A 124 5.65 -11.68 -3.05
C LEU A 124 6.90 -12.53 -2.83
N LEU A 125 8.08 -11.90 -2.73
CA LEU A 125 9.32 -12.59 -2.37
C LEU A 125 9.21 -13.24 -1.00
N TYR A 126 8.69 -12.51 -0.01
CA TYR A 126 8.47 -13.02 1.34
C TYR A 126 7.65 -14.32 1.33
N LYS A 127 6.49 -14.30 0.65
CA LYS A 127 5.61 -15.47 0.50
C LYS A 127 6.28 -16.66 -0.16
N GLN A 128 7.16 -16.44 -1.14
CA GLN A 128 7.87 -17.54 -1.81
C GLN A 128 8.81 -18.30 -0.86
N PHE A 129 9.42 -17.62 0.12
CA PHE A 129 10.30 -18.25 1.09
C PHE A 129 9.55 -18.94 2.22
N THR A 130 8.38 -18.45 2.64
CA THR A 130 7.53 -19.08 3.66
C THR A 130 7.01 -20.47 3.22
N ILE A 131 6.93 -20.75 1.92
CA ILE A 131 6.36 -21.99 1.37
C ILE A 131 7.36 -23.19 1.42
N GLN A 132 8.64 -22.98 1.78
CA GLN A 132 9.66 -24.04 1.67
C GLN A 132 10.18 -24.67 2.98
N THR A 133 9.63 -24.34 4.15
CA THR A 133 10.13 -24.88 5.42
C THR A 133 9.02 -25.59 6.20
N GLU A 134 9.08 -26.93 6.27
CA GLU A 134 8.29 -27.78 7.19
C GLU A 134 8.77 -27.64 8.66
N GLU A 135 9.32 -26.50 9.05
CA GLU A 135 9.65 -26.20 10.44
C GLU A 135 8.62 -25.21 10.96
N THR A 136 7.98 -25.55 12.08
CA THR A 136 7.13 -24.64 12.85
C THR A 136 8.01 -23.49 13.33
N VAL A 137 8.06 -22.40 12.56
CA VAL A 137 8.77 -21.19 12.91
C VAL A 137 7.98 -20.50 14.01
N GLU A 138 8.60 -20.38 15.19
CA GLU A 138 8.07 -19.62 16.31
C GLU A 138 8.04 -18.12 15.97
N ASP A 139 6.90 -17.50 16.31
CA ASP A 139 6.52 -16.07 16.33
C ASP A 139 6.24 -15.34 15.00
N ASP A 140 4.99 -15.52 14.53
CA ASP A 140 4.26 -14.67 13.55
C ASP A 140 4.41 -13.15 13.80
N ASN A 141 4.73 -12.71 15.02
CA ASN A 141 4.80 -11.30 15.40
C ASN A 141 6.09 -10.59 14.94
N ASP A 142 7.24 -11.29 14.92
CA ASP A 142 8.53 -10.65 14.59
C ASP A 142 8.65 -10.40 13.09
N GLU A 143 8.23 -11.38 12.28
CA GLU A 143 8.13 -11.29 10.83
C GLU A 143 7.23 -10.13 10.36
N GLN A 144 6.12 -9.93 11.06
CA GLN A 144 5.15 -8.85 10.82
C GLN A 144 5.75 -7.47 11.10
N ILE A 145 6.50 -7.34 12.19
CA ILE A 145 7.23 -6.12 12.53
C ILE A 145 8.30 -5.82 11.47
N GLU A 146 9.00 -6.83 10.97
CA GLU A 146 10.01 -6.66 9.91
C GLU A 146 9.40 -6.16 8.60
N LEU A 147 8.25 -6.70 8.17
CA LEU A 147 7.56 -6.22 6.98
C LEU A 147 7.06 -4.77 7.16
N GLY A 148 6.50 -4.44 8.33
CA GLY A 148 6.10 -3.07 8.66
C GLY A 148 7.27 -2.09 8.62
N ASN A 149 8.42 -2.45 9.20
CA ASN A 149 9.64 -1.65 9.16
C ASN A 149 10.18 -1.49 7.72
N THR A 150 10.03 -2.53 6.90
CA THR A 150 10.43 -2.50 5.49
C THR A 150 9.57 -1.52 4.68
N ILE A 151 8.26 -1.50 4.94
CA ILE A 151 7.35 -0.50 4.35
C ILE A 151 7.77 0.92 4.76
N ASP A 152 8.05 1.14 6.05
CA ASP A 152 8.49 2.44 6.56
C ASP A 152 9.79 2.92 5.88
N ASN A 153 10.71 2.00 5.60
CA ASN A 153 11.95 2.29 4.87
C ASN A 153 11.67 2.71 3.42
N PHE A 154 10.84 1.97 2.68
CA PHE A 154 10.51 2.33 1.29
C PHE A 154 9.83 3.70 1.18
N VAL A 155 8.88 3.97 2.08
CA VAL A 155 8.21 5.28 2.13
C VAL A 155 9.21 6.38 2.46
N SER A 156 10.11 6.16 3.43
CA SER A 156 11.13 7.14 3.81
C SER A 156 12.13 7.42 2.69
N ASP A 157 12.56 6.40 1.96
CA ASP A 157 13.49 6.55 0.84
C ASP A 157 12.87 7.38 -0.29
N VAL A 158 11.59 7.18 -0.59
CA VAL A 158 10.89 8.00 -1.59
C VAL A 158 10.69 9.44 -1.12
N ILE A 159 10.38 9.66 0.15
CA ILE A 159 10.28 11.03 0.68
C ILE A 159 11.65 11.72 0.65
N LYS A 160 12.73 11.00 0.94
CA LYS A 160 14.10 11.49 0.84
C LYS A 160 14.50 11.80 -0.61
N GLU A 161 14.16 10.94 -1.56
CA GLU A 161 14.38 11.18 -3.00
C GLU A 161 13.62 12.43 -3.46
N PHE A 162 12.39 12.62 -2.99
CA PHE A 162 11.55 13.76 -3.35
C PHE A 162 12.05 15.07 -2.74
N SER A 163 12.27 15.10 -1.43
CA SER A 163 12.47 16.33 -0.65
C SER A 163 13.92 16.62 -0.28
N GLY A 164 14.82 15.64 -0.43
CA GLY A 164 16.18 15.68 0.12
C GLY A 164 16.24 15.60 1.65
N GLN A 165 15.11 15.41 2.32
CA GLN A 165 15.02 15.36 3.78
C GLN A 165 15.19 13.93 4.28
N ILE A 166 15.93 13.77 5.38
CA ILE A 166 15.93 12.52 6.15
C ILE A 166 14.84 12.68 7.21
N LEU A 167 13.83 11.82 7.15
CA LEU A 167 12.81 11.76 8.18
C LEU A 167 13.39 11.06 9.42
N ASP A 168 13.07 11.57 10.61
CA ASP A 168 13.24 10.76 11.83
C ASP A 168 12.20 9.65 11.75
N PHE A 169 12.63 8.39 11.94
CA PHE A 169 11.73 7.28 12.23
C PHE A 169 11.12 7.50 13.62
N SER A 170 10.19 8.45 13.74
CA SER A 170 9.28 8.42 14.87
C SER A 170 8.43 7.17 14.70
N LYS A 171 8.29 6.37 15.77
CA LYS A 171 7.32 5.27 15.83
C LYS A 171 5.90 5.86 15.85
N GLU A 172 5.53 6.58 14.82
CA GLU A 172 4.19 7.11 14.61
C GLU A 172 3.37 6.03 13.90
N GLY A 173 2.11 5.89 14.32
CA GLY A 173 1.16 5.01 13.68
C GLY A 173 0.99 3.61 14.28
N SER A 174 0.03 2.86 13.74
CA SER A 174 -0.24 1.46 14.08
C SER A 174 0.09 0.52 12.92
N ILE A 175 0.35 -0.74 13.25
CA ILE A 175 0.40 -1.85 12.29
C ILE A 175 -0.65 -2.83 12.75
N ASP A 176 -1.62 -3.10 11.89
CA ASP A 176 -2.64 -4.12 12.11
C ASP A 176 -2.45 -5.21 11.06
N HIS A 177 -2.36 -6.46 11.52
CA HIS A 177 -2.26 -7.65 10.69
C HIS A 177 -3.50 -8.51 10.85
N TYR A 178 -3.85 -9.21 9.78
CA TYR A 178 -5.00 -10.11 9.77
C TYR A 178 -4.59 -11.44 9.16
N GLU A 179 -4.88 -12.51 9.88
CA GLU A 179 -4.62 -13.87 9.45
C GLU A 179 -5.63 -14.31 8.39
N PHE A 180 -5.14 -15.02 7.37
CA PHE A 180 -6.01 -15.79 6.50
C PHE A 180 -6.21 -17.16 7.13
N PRO A 181 -7.42 -17.54 7.56
CA PRO A 181 -7.66 -18.91 8.00
C PRO A 181 -7.46 -19.82 6.79
N VAL A 182 -6.36 -20.60 6.80
CA VAL A 182 -6.05 -21.59 5.75
C VAL A 182 -6.97 -22.81 5.85
N ASP A 183 -7.70 -22.97 6.96
CA ASP A 183 -8.66 -24.04 7.16
C ASP A 183 -10.06 -23.64 6.67
N THR A 184 -10.29 -23.71 5.35
CA THR A 184 -11.58 -24.06 4.70
C THR A 184 -11.50 -23.90 3.18
N MET A 185 -10.75 -24.79 2.51
CA MET A 185 -11.05 -25.19 1.13
C MET A 185 -10.98 -26.71 1.01
#